data_AF-A0A497TEE1-F1
#
_entry.id   AF-A0A497TEE1-F1
#
_cell.length_a   1.000
_cell.length_b   1.000
_cell.length_c   1.000
_cell.angle_alpha   90.00
_cell.angle_beta   90.00
_cell.angle_gamma   90.00
#
_symmetry.space_group_name_H-M   'P 1'
#
loop_
_entity.id
_entity.type
_entity.pdbx_description
1 polymer ?
#
loop_
_entity_poly.entity_id
_entity_poly.type
_entity_poly.pdbx_seq_one_letter_code
_entity_poly.pdbx_strand_id
1 'polypeptide(L)'
;MARSALPKAVQDCHNLLVWLIPLLDSFPRNRRFTLGERIESGLLEILELLVEAAYARNKRDTLKRANLRIAVVRHLWRLAEEC
;
A
#
# COMPACT_ATOMS: atom_id res chain seq x y z
N MET A 1 4.44 9.68 28.79
CA MET A 1 3.94 10.54 27.69
C MET A 1 3.36 9.63 26.61
N ALA A 2 2.07 9.75 26.34
CA ALA A 2 1.31 8.78 25.54
C ALA A 2 1.85 8.73 24.09
N ARG A 3 2.36 7.57 23.66
CA ARG A 3 2.43 7.23 22.24
C ARG A 3 0.98 7.30 21.74
N SER A 4 0.62 8.34 21.01
CA SER A 4 -0.53 8.29 20.12
C SER A 4 -0.17 7.28 19.02
N ALA A 5 -0.24 5.99 19.37
CA ALA A 5 0.16 4.92 18.49
C ALA A 5 -0.83 4.90 17.34
N LEU A 6 -0.38 5.29 16.15
CA LEU A 6 -1.12 5.06 14.92
C LEU A 6 -1.60 3.60 14.91
N PRO A 7 -2.80 3.31 14.39
CA PRO A 7 -3.32 1.94 14.34
C PRO A 7 -2.29 0.99 13.73
N LYS A 8 -2.19 -0.24 14.26
CA LYS A 8 -1.23 -1.25 13.80
C LYS A 8 -1.23 -1.40 12.28
N ALA A 9 -2.38 -1.31 11.62
CA ALA A 9 -2.51 -1.38 10.17
C ALA A 9 -1.70 -0.29 9.42
N VAL A 10 -1.63 0.93 9.94
CA VAL A 10 -0.83 2.02 9.36
C VAL A 10 0.66 1.68 9.44
N GLN A 11 1.12 1.20 10.62
CA GLN A 11 2.51 0.81 10.81
C GLN A 11 2.90 -0.40 9.96
N ASP A 12 2.02 -1.41 9.86
CA ASP A 12 2.24 -2.58 9.01
C ASP A 12 2.35 -2.18 7.53
N CYS A 13 1.50 -1.25 7.07
CA CYS A 13 1.57 -0.74 5.70
C CYS A 13 2.84 0.06 5.43
N HIS A 14 3.29 0.87 6.39
CA HIS A 14 4.56 1.58 6.30
C HIS A 14 5.74 0.61 6.19
N ASN A 15 5.78 -0.41 7.05
CA ASN A 15 6.83 -1.43 7.01
C ASN A 15 6.82 -2.20 5.67
N LEU A 16 5.64 -2.47 5.12
CA LEU A 16 5.49 -3.08 3.80
C LEU A 16 6.09 -2.20 2.70
N LEU A 17 5.81 -0.88 2.70
CA LEU A 17 6.39 0.07 1.74
C LEU A 17 7.91 0.11 1.84
N VAL A 18 8.47 0.20 3.05
CA VAL A 18 9.92 0.19 3.29
C VAL A 18 10.57 -1.07 2.71
N TRP A 19 9.92 -2.22 2.85
CA TRP A 19 10.42 -3.47 2.30
C TRP A 19 10.24 -3.57 0.78
N LEU A 20 9.11 -3.10 0.23
CA LEU A 20 8.76 -3.33 -1.17
C LEU A 20 9.42 -2.34 -2.14
N ILE A 21 9.60 -1.07 -1.76
CA ILE A 21 10.17 -0.05 -2.65
C ILE A 21 11.53 -0.48 -3.24
N PRO A 22 12.50 -0.98 -2.44
CA PRO A 22 13.76 -1.49 -2.98
C PRO A 22 13.60 -2.67 -3.95
N LEU A 23 12.58 -3.51 -3.75
CA LEU A 23 12.28 -4.61 -4.66
C LEU A 23 11.72 -4.09 -5.99
N LEU A 24 10.81 -3.12 -5.96
CA LEU A 24 10.28 -2.51 -7.18
C LEU A 24 11.36 -1.76 -7.96
N ASP A 25 12.32 -1.17 -7.26
CA ASP A 25 13.46 -0.52 -7.89
C ASP A 25 14.36 -1.49 -8.68
N SER A 26 14.39 -2.76 -8.27
CA SER A 26 15.14 -3.80 -8.96
C SER A 26 14.47 -4.31 -10.25
N PHE A 27 13.25 -3.86 -10.57
CA PHE A 27 12.53 -4.33 -11.74
C PHE A 27 13.25 -3.95 -13.05
N PRO A 28 13.22 -4.82 -14.07
CA PRO A 28 13.70 -4.47 -15.40
C PRO A 28 13.02 -3.18 -15.90
N ARG A 29 13.78 -2.30 -16.55
CA ARG A 29 13.35 -0.95 -16.93
C ARG A 29 11.97 -0.91 -17.62
N ASN A 30 11.67 -1.88 -18.48
CA ASN A 30 10.41 -1.98 -19.21
C ASN A 30 9.18 -2.25 -18.30
N ARG A 31 9.37 -2.88 -17.14
CA ARG A 31 8.30 -3.23 -16.18
C ARG A 31 8.24 -2.30 -14.99
N ARG A 32 9.35 -1.65 -14.66
CA ARG A 32 9.43 -0.65 -13.59
C ARG A 32 8.47 0.52 -13.83
N PHE A 33 8.42 1.04 -15.06
CA PHE A 33 7.54 2.16 -15.45
C PHE A 33 6.08 1.77 -15.73
N THR A 34 5.70 0.51 -15.53
CA THR A 34 4.32 0.06 -15.79
C THR A 34 3.73 -0.60 -14.55
N LEU A 35 4.28 -1.73 -14.13
CA LEU A 35 3.80 -2.49 -12.97
C LEU A 35 4.40 -1.93 -11.67
N GLY A 36 5.69 -1.61 -11.66
CA GLY A 36 6.38 -1.10 -10.47
C GLY A 36 5.72 0.18 -9.93
N GLU A 37 5.61 1.20 -10.76
CA GLU A 37 4.98 2.48 -10.41
C GLU A 37 3.51 2.32 -9.96
N ARG A 38 2.73 1.43 -10.61
CA ARG A 38 1.32 1.19 -10.24
C ARG A 38 1.17 0.48 -8.90
N ILE A 39 2.09 -0.44 -8.57
CA ILE A 39 2.13 -1.13 -7.28
C ILE A 39 2.51 -0.14 -6.18
N GLU A 40 3.56 0.66 -6.41
CA GLU A 40 4.03 1.67 -5.45
C GLU A 40 2.94 2.71 -5.16
N SER A 41 2.37 3.31 -6.21
CA SER A 41 1.28 4.29 -6.08
C SER A 41 0.07 3.70 -5.37
N GLY A 42 -0.26 2.43 -5.63
CA GLY A 42 -1.36 1.75 -4.97
C GLY A 42 -1.13 1.52 -3.48
N LEU A 43 0.11 1.23 -3.07
CA LEU A 43 0.47 1.07 -1.66
C LEU A 43 0.50 2.39 -0.90
N LEU A 44 0.95 3.47 -1.55
CA LEU A 44 0.87 4.82 -1.00
C LEU A 44 -0.60 5.22 -0.75
N GLU A 45 -1.48 4.96 -1.71
CA GLU A 45 -2.92 5.20 -1.55
C GLU A 45 -3.54 4.38 -0.40
N ILE A 46 -3.11 3.12 -0.23
CA ILE A 46 -3.54 2.29 0.91
C ILE A 46 -3.10 2.93 2.23
N LEU A 47 -1.85 3.40 2.32
CA LEU A 47 -1.33 4.07 3.51
C LEU A 47 -2.15 5.33 3.83
N GLU A 48 -2.44 6.16 2.83
CA GLU A 48 -3.27 7.36 2.97
C GLU A 48 -4.67 7.01 3.49
N LEU A 49 -5.34 6.01 2.92
CA LEU A 49 -6.66 5.56 3.37
C LEU A 49 -6.64 5.02 4.80
N LEU A 50 -5.58 4.32 5.20
CA LEU A 50 -5.43 3.81 6.57
C LEU A 50 -5.20 4.95 7.57
N VAL A 51 -4.43 5.96 7.20
CA VAL A 51 -4.23 7.18 8.00
C VAL A 51 -5.53 7.98 8.10
N GLU A 52 -6.24 8.20 6.99
CA GLU A 52 -7.56 8.85 6.97
C GLU A 52 -8.53 8.11 7.91
N ALA A 53 -8.59 6.78 7.80
CA ALA A 53 -9.41 5.96 8.68
C ALA A 53 -8.97 6.03 10.15
N ALA A 54 -7.69 6.30 10.46
CA ALA A 54 -7.23 6.44 11.84
C ALA A 54 -7.90 7.65 12.54
N TYR A 55 -8.05 8.76 11.82
CA TYR A 55 -8.62 10.01 12.32
C TYR A 55 -10.11 10.18 12.03
N ALA A 56 -10.70 9.38 11.13
CA ALA A 56 -12.12 9.46 10.80
C ALA A 56 -13.04 8.96 11.93
N ARG A 57 -14.17 9.64 12.14
CA ARG A 57 -15.24 9.19 13.04
C ARG A 57 -15.99 7.96 12.49
N ASN A 58 -16.20 7.92 11.17
CA ASN A 58 -16.74 6.76 10.45
C ASN A 58 -15.65 6.15 9.56
N LYS A 59 -15.11 5.00 9.98
CA LYS A 59 -13.95 4.37 9.35
C LYS A 59 -14.32 3.32 8.30
N ARG A 60 -15.59 2.88 8.27
CA ARG A 60 -16.00 1.65 7.57
C ARG A 60 -15.80 1.76 6.06
N ASP A 61 -16.18 2.89 5.47
CA ASP A 61 -16.10 3.07 4.03
C ASP A 61 -14.67 3.36 3.56
N THR A 62 -13.89 4.12 4.34
CA THR A 62 -12.45 4.31 4.07
C THR A 62 -11.69 2.98 4.17
N LEU A 63 -11.98 2.15 5.18
CA LEU A 63 -11.37 0.83 5.30
C LEU A 63 -11.79 -0.14 4.19
N LYS A 64 -13.05 -0.07 3.71
CA LYS A 64 -13.49 -0.84 2.53
C LYS A 64 -12.71 -0.45 1.28
N ARG A 65 -12.53 0.86 1.05
CA ARG A 65 -11.71 1.38 -0.07
C ARG A 65 -10.26 0.89 0.04
N ALA A 66 -9.65 0.98 1.21
CA ALA A 66 -8.30 0.47 1.46
C ALA A 66 -8.21 -1.03 1.16
N ASN A 67 -9.17 -1.83 1.61
CA ASN A 67 -9.18 -3.27 1.39
C ASN A 67 -9.33 -3.64 -0.10
N LEU A 68 -10.19 -2.94 -0.84
CA LEU A 68 -10.31 -3.13 -2.28
C LEU A 68 -8.99 -2.80 -2.98
N ARG A 69 -8.34 -1.71 -2.58
CA ARG A 69 -7.07 -1.30 -3.16
C ARG A 69 -5.95 -2.31 -2.89
N ILE A 70 -5.90 -2.88 -1.68
CA ILE A 70 -4.99 -3.99 -1.34
C ILE A 70 -5.20 -5.17 -2.29
N ALA A 71 -6.44 -5.55 -2.58
CA ALA A 71 -6.74 -6.64 -3.50
C ALA A 71 -6.20 -6.36 -4.91
N VAL A 72 -6.40 -5.14 -5.42
CA VAL A 72 -5.85 -4.70 -6.72
C VAL A 72 -4.32 -4.79 -6.73
N VAL A 73 -3.65 -4.27 -5.70
CA VAL A 73 -2.18 -4.33 -5.60
C VAL A 73 -1.67 -5.76 -5.57
N ARG A 74 -2.34 -6.69 -4.87
CA ARG A 74 -1.96 -8.12 -4.88
C ARG A 74 -2.05 -8.73 -6.27
N HIS A 75 -3.08 -8.38 -7.05
CA HIS A 75 -3.19 -8.84 -8.43
C HIS A 75 -2.09 -8.27 -9.33
N LEU A 76 -1.74 -6.99 -9.17
CA LEU A 76 -0.62 -6.38 -9.89
C LEU A 76 0.72 -7.02 -9.54
N TRP A 77 0.93 -7.34 -8.26
CA TRP A 77 2.12 -8.06 -7.80
C TRP A 77 2.23 -9.44 -8.47
N ARG A 78 1.14 -10.22 -8.46
CA ARG A 78 1.11 -11.53 -9.11
C ARG A 78 1.40 -11.44 -10.62
N LEU A 79 0.83 -10.43 -11.28
CA LEU A 79 1.11 -10.18 -12.70
C LEU A 79 2.58 -9.86 -12.96
N ALA A 80 3.27 -9.20 -12.02
CA ALA A 80 4.69 -8.90 -12.13
C ALA A 80 5.58 -10.15 -12.02
N GLU A 81 5.14 -11.20 -11.31
CA GLU A 81 5.83 -12.50 -11.24
C GLU A 81 5.55 -13.38 -12.46
N GLU A 82 4.34 -13.29 -13.04
CA GLU A 82 3.93 -14.11 -14.19
C GLU A 82 4.48 -13.60 -15.53
N CYS A 83 4.75 -12.30 -15.63
CA CYS A 83 5.41 -11.71 -16.79
C CYS A 83 6.90 -12.02 -16.73
#